data_AF-A0A957ZVI6-F1
#
_entry.id   AF-A0A957ZVI6-F1
#
_cell.length_a   1.000
_cell.length_b   1.000
_cell.length_c   1.000
_cell.angle_alpha   90.00
_cell.angle_beta   90.00
_cell.angle_gamma   90.00
#
_symmetry.space_group_name_H-M   'P 1'
#
loop_
_entity.id
_entity.type
_entity.pdbx_description
1 polymer ?
#
loop_
_entity_poly.entity_id
_entity_poly.type
_entity_poly.pdbx_seq_one_letter_code
_entity_poly.pdbx_strand_id
1 'polypeptide(L)'
;PTGSTPWSQVPPSQSSVQTQFGDYTPCIQQGIHQSNCFQSDGAWNSPNLGSIQLEPQIQVWMNCEPADSDKTWVTDNRTNPVTTRSYRCSKTLAGYFPR
;
A
#
# COMPACT_ATOMS: atom_id res chain seq x y z
N PRO A 1 -32.35 -0.45 -14.88
CA PRO A 1 -31.63 -0.87 -13.65
C PRO A 1 -30.13 -1.04 -13.94
N THR A 2 -29.38 0.06 -13.84
CA THR A 2 -27.92 0.08 -13.99
C THR A 2 -27.29 -0.45 -12.70
N GLY A 3 -26.89 -1.73 -12.72
CA GLY A 3 -26.16 -2.34 -11.62
C GLY A 3 -24.79 -1.68 -11.46
N SER A 4 -24.63 -0.91 -10.40
CA SER A 4 -23.35 -0.38 -9.93
C SER A 4 -22.47 -1.55 -9.50
N THR A 5 -21.46 -1.88 -10.29
CA THR A 5 -20.39 -2.81 -9.87
C THR A 5 -19.72 -2.26 -8.60
N PRO A 6 -19.54 -3.07 -7.53
CA PRO A 6 -19.01 -2.61 -6.24
C PRO A 6 -17.49 -2.37 -6.23
N TRP A 7 -16.82 -2.31 -7.38
CA TRP A 7 -15.36 -2.41 -7.46
C TRP A 7 -14.69 -1.07 -7.79
N SER A 8 -13.78 -0.62 -6.92
CA SER A 8 -12.95 0.57 -7.15
C SER A 8 -11.72 0.24 -8.04
N GLN A 9 -11.33 1.16 -8.93
CA GLN A 9 -10.08 1.06 -9.69
C GLN A 9 -8.85 1.25 -8.77
N VAL A 10 -7.69 0.71 -9.18
CA VAL A 10 -6.42 0.97 -8.48
C VAL A 10 -6.16 2.48 -8.51
N PRO A 11 -6.00 3.15 -7.35
CA PRO A 11 -5.68 4.56 -7.31
C PRO A 11 -4.25 4.82 -7.81
N PRO A 12 -3.96 6.01 -8.36
CA PRO A 12 -2.59 6.38 -8.71
C PRO A 12 -1.73 6.53 -7.45
N SER A 13 -0.44 6.19 -7.57
CA SER A 13 0.55 6.45 -6.53
C SER A 13 0.73 7.96 -6.31
N GLN A 14 0.84 8.35 -5.05
CA GLN A 14 1.23 9.68 -4.61
C GLN A 14 2.75 9.85 -4.71
N SER A 15 3.21 11.08 -4.92
CA SER A 15 4.64 11.44 -4.98
C SER A 15 5.26 11.69 -3.61
N SER A 16 4.45 11.78 -2.56
CA SER A 16 4.85 12.00 -1.18
C SER A 16 3.84 11.29 -0.27
N VAL A 17 4.34 10.58 0.74
CA VAL A 17 3.53 9.88 1.74
C VAL A 17 4.20 10.06 3.10
N GLN A 18 3.44 10.58 4.06
CA GLN A 18 3.87 10.69 5.45
C GLN A 18 2.93 9.87 6.32
N THR A 19 3.51 9.12 7.25
CA THR A 19 2.75 8.29 8.19
C THR A 19 3.25 8.56 9.61
N GLN A 20 2.62 7.94 10.60
CA GLN A 20 3.14 7.92 11.96
C GLN A 20 4.53 7.25 12.06
N PHE A 21 4.93 6.47 11.05
CA PHE A 21 6.18 5.74 10.99
C PHE A 21 7.22 6.37 10.05
N GLY A 22 7.14 7.67 9.79
CA GLY A 22 8.12 8.44 9.02
C GLY A 22 7.63 9.04 7.71
N ASP A 23 8.53 9.77 7.04
CA ASP A 23 8.36 10.33 5.70
C ASP A 23 8.94 9.40 4.64
N TYR A 24 8.08 8.92 3.73
CA TYR A 24 8.41 7.97 2.67
C TYR A 24 8.69 8.65 1.33
N THR A 25 8.57 9.98 1.25
CA THR A 25 8.93 10.76 0.05
C THR A 25 10.31 10.40 -0.52
N PRO A 26 11.37 10.25 0.30
CA PRO A 26 12.68 9.85 -0.22
C PRO A 26 12.67 8.44 -0.82
N CYS A 27 11.91 7.50 -0.24
CA CYS A 27 11.79 6.14 -0.74
C CYS A 27 11.06 6.10 -2.09
N ILE A 28 10.02 6.91 -2.24
CA ILE A 28 9.27 7.07 -3.50
C ILE A 28 10.20 7.62 -4.58
N GLN A 29 10.92 8.71 -4.29
CA GLN A 29 11.79 9.39 -5.25
C GLN A 29 12.99 8.53 -5.69
N GLN A 30 13.56 7.76 -4.77
CA GLN A 30 14.70 6.89 -5.05
C GLN A 30 14.27 5.51 -5.59
N GLY A 31 12.98 5.20 -5.56
CA GLY A 31 12.46 3.89 -5.96
C GLY A 31 12.97 2.74 -5.08
N ILE A 32 13.16 2.99 -3.78
CA ILE A 32 13.70 2.02 -2.83
C ILE A 32 12.62 1.50 -1.88
N HIS A 33 12.93 0.36 -1.25
CA HIS A 33 12.02 -0.34 -0.34
C HIS A 33 11.63 0.51 0.88
N GLN A 34 10.36 0.42 1.30
CA GLN A 34 9.78 1.23 2.39
C GLN A 34 10.51 1.09 3.73
N SER A 35 11.14 -0.06 3.97
CA SER A 35 11.95 -0.29 5.19
C SER A 35 13.08 0.72 5.36
N ASN A 36 13.59 1.33 4.28
CA ASN A 36 14.68 2.31 4.35
C ASN A 36 14.23 3.67 4.89
N CYS A 37 12.94 3.98 4.82
CA CYS A 37 12.37 5.22 5.34
C CYS A 37 11.52 5.01 6.60
N PHE A 38 11.44 3.77 7.08
CA PHE A 38 10.72 3.44 8.29
C PHE A 38 11.41 4.02 9.52
N GLN A 39 10.66 4.77 10.31
CA GLN A 39 11.04 5.29 11.61
C GLN A 39 10.05 4.77 12.63
N SER A 40 10.52 3.98 13.59
CA SER A 40 9.65 3.55 14.69
C SER A 40 9.21 4.77 15.49
N ASP A 41 7.92 4.83 15.80
CA ASP A 41 7.30 5.80 16.70
C ASP A 41 7.61 5.53 18.19
N GLY A 42 8.36 4.46 18.49
CA GLY A 42 8.72 4.06 19.86
C GLY A 42 7.59 3.38 20.63
N ALA A 43 6.42 3.19 20.02
CA ALA A 43 5.32 2.47 20.64
C ALA A 43 5.65 0.97 20.74
N TRP A 44 5.20 0.30 21.80
CA TRP A 44 5.47 -1.13 22.00
C TRP A 44 4.88 -2.01 20.88
N ASN A 45 3.82 -1.54 20.22
CA ASN A 45 3.13 -2.17 19.10
C ASN A 45 3.58 -1.63 17.73
N SER A 46 4.64 -0.81 17.69
CA SER A 46 5.27 -0.37 16.44
C SER A 46 5.69 -1.60 15.63
N PRO A 47 5.50 -1.61 14.30
CA PRO A 47 5.94 -2.74 13.48
C PRO A 47 7.47 -2.90 13.56
N ASN A 48 7.92 -4.16 13.60
CA ASN A 48 9.35 -4.44 13.66
C ASN A 48 9.98 -4.32 12.27
N LEU A 49 11.16 -3.68 12.17
CA LEU A 49 11.88 -3.47 10.92
C LEU A 49 12.12 -4.78 10.14
N GLY A 50 12.45 -5.87 10.82
CA GLY A 50 12.64 -7.18 10.18
C GLY A 50 11.37 -7.69 9.52
N SER A 51 10.20 -7.45 10.12
CA SER A 51 8.92 -7.81 9.50
C SER A 51 8.60 -6.97 8.27
N ILE A 52 9.02 -5.69 8.26
CA ILE A 52 8.83 -4.77 7.14
C ILE A 52 9.76 -5.17 5.99
N GLN A 53 11.01 -5.54 6.25
CA GLN A 53 11.96 -5.99 5.22
C GLN A 53 11.52 -7.25 4.45
N LEU A 54 10.60 -8.03 5.03
CA LEU A 54 10.02 -9.21 4.37
C LEU A 54 8.77 -8.87 3.53
N GLU A 55 8.25 -7.65 3.63
CA GLU A 55 7.19 -7.20 2.75
C GLU A 55 7.71 -7.05 1.32
N PRO A 56 6.85 -7.26 0.31
CA PRO A 56 7.16 -6.79 -1.03
C PRO A 56 7.28 -5.26 -1.07
N GLN A 57 7.98 -4.76 -2.09
CA GLN A 57 8.03 -3.33 -2.36
C GLN A 57 6.63 -2.78 -2.65
N ILE A 58 6.29 -1.65 -2.01
CA ILE A 58 5.07 -0.90 -2.28
C ILE A 58 5.00 -0.52 -3.78
N GLN A 59 3.85 -0.81 -4.40
CA GLN A 59 3.56 -0.46 -5.79
C GLN A 59 2.60 0.72 -5.90
N VAL A 60 1.71 0.87 -4.91
CA VAL A 60 0.75 1.97 -4.83
C VAL A 60 1.08 2.77 -3.58
N TRP A 61 1.83 3.85 -3.76
CA TRP A 61 2.22 4.74 -2.66
C TRP A 61 1.05 5.64 -2.28
N MET A 62 0.50 5.42 -1.09
CA MET A 62 -0.52 6.27 -0.50
C MET A 62 -0.74 5.85 0.95
N ASN A 63 -1.28 6.73 1.79
CA ASN A 63 -1.72 6.30 3.11
C ASN A 63 -2.75 5.15 2.99
N CYS A 64 -2.52 4.09 3.74
CA CYS A 64 -3.41 2.93 3.85
C CYS A 64 -3.66 2.58 5.31
N GLU A 65 -4.87 2.13 5.62
CA GLU A 65 -5.24 1.73 6.98
C GLU A 65 -6.45 0.77 6.93
N PRO A 66 -6.53 -0.24 7.82
CA PRO A 66 -5.51 -0.63 8.80
C PRO A 66 -4.32 -1.35 8.16
N ALA A 67 -3.18 -1.35 8.84
CA ALA A 67 -2.03 -2.18 8.46
C ALA A 67 -2.47 -3.64 8.25
N ASP A 68 -1.80 -4.35 7.34
CA ASP A 68 -2.05 -5.76 7.05
C ASP A 68 -3.46 -6.07 6.49
N SER A 69 -4.28 -5.05 6.20
CA SER A 69 -5.59 -5.24 5.56
C SER A 69 -5.47 -5.49 4.06
N ASP A 70 -6.38 -6.33 3.54
CA ASP A 70 -6.48 -6.60 2.12
C ASP A 70 -7.51 -5.68 1.46
N LYS A 71 -7.18 -5.23 0.25
CA LYS A 71 -8.06 -4.46 -0.61
C LYS A 71 -8.01 -5.00 -2.02
N THR A 72 -9.17 -5.21 -2.62
CA THR A 72 -9.29 -5.71 -4.00
C THR A 72 -9.68 -4.58 -4.93
N TRP A 73 -8.90 -4.40 -5.99
CA TRP A 73 -9.13 -3.37 -7.01
C TRP A 73 -9.29 -3.96 -8.39
N VAL A 74 -10.03 -3.26 -9.24
CA VAL A 74 -10.07 -3.57 -10.68
C VAL A 74 -8.77 -3.12 -11.32
N THR A 75 -8.13 -4.05 -12.03
CA THR A 75 -6.90 -3.80 -12.80
C THR A 75 -7.18 -3.78 -14.31
N ASP A 76 -8.18 -4.54 -14.79
CA ASP A 76 -8.67 -4.43 -16.16
C ASP A 76 -10.21 -4.60 -16.20
N ASN A 77 -10.90 -3.53 -16.61
CA ASN A 77 -12.36 -3.50 -16.71
C ASN A 77 -12.90 -3.94 -18.09
N ARG A 78 -12.02 -4.32 -19.03
CA ARG A 78 -12.40 -4.76 -20.39
C ARG A 78 -12.62 -6.27 -20.48
N THR A 79 -12.39 -6.99 -19.39
CA THR A 79 -12.52 -8.45 -19.27
C THR A 79 -13.87 -8.84 -18.68
N ASN A 80 -14.36 -10.05 -18.98
CA ASN A 80 -15.60 -10.60 -18.41
C ASN A 80 -15.37 -12.02 -17.84
N PRO A 81 -15.35 -12.21 -16.51
CA PRO A 81 -15.52 -11.18 -15.47
C PRO A 81 -14.35 -10.18 -15.46
N VAL A 82 -14.57 -9.00 -14.86
CA VAL A 82 -13.52 -7.97 -14.73
C VAL A 82 -12.33 -8.53 -13.97
N THR A 83 -11.12 -8.15 -14.40
CA THR A 83 -9.89 -8.61 -13.76
C THR A 83 -9.63 -7.75 -12.54
N THR A 84 -9.62 -8.39 -11.37
CA THR A 84 -9.30 -7.76 -10.10
C THR A 84 -7.98 -8.28 -9.57
N ARG A 85 -7.32 -7.49 -8.72
CA ARG A 85 -6.13 -7.89 -8.00
C ARG A 85 -6.25 -7.46 -6.55
N SER A 86 -5.85 -8.35 -5.64
CA SER A 86 -5.78 -8.06 -4.22
C SER A 86 -4.44 -7.44 -3.89
N TYR A 87 -4.49 -6.46 -3.01
CA TYR A 87 -3.35 -5.73 -2.49
C TYR A 87 -3.43 -5.74 -0.97
N ARG A 88 -2.27 -5.74 -0.32
CA ARG A 88 -2.17 -5.67 1.13
C ARG A 88 -1.59 -4.32 1.52
N CYS A 89 -2.20 -3.68 2.52
CA CYS A 89 -1.66 -2.48 3.14
C CYS A 89 -0.39 -2.82 3.91
N SER A 90 0.68 -2.09 3.63
CA SER A 90 1.96 -2.18 4.32
C SER A 90 1.80 -1.99 5.84
N LYS A 91 2.62 -2.67 6.62
CA LYS A 91 2.78 -2.42 8.06
C LYS A 91 3.19 -0.98 8.35
N THR A 92 3.87 -0.33 7.41
CA THR A 92 4.25 1.07 7.51
C THR A 92 3.12 2.06 7.20
N LEU A 93 1.93 1.59 6.80
CA LEU A 93 0.79 2.40 6.36
C LEU A 93 1.07 3.27 5.12
N ALA A 94 2.26 3.14 4.52
CA ALA A 94 2.73 4.05 3.46
C ALA A 94 2.28 3.65 2.05
N GLY A 95 1.55 2.54 1.92
CA GLY A 95 1.07 2.09 0.61
C GLY A 95 0.70 0.63 0.56
N TYR A 96 0.36 0.21 -0.64
CA TYR A 96 -0.09 -1.15 -0.92
C TYR A 96 0.88 -1.88 -1.84
N PHE A 97 1.05 -3.18 -1.58
CA PHE A 97 1.75 -4.10 -2.48
C PHE A 97 0.80 -5.23 -2.90
N PRO A 98 1.00 -5.84 -4.09
CA PRO A 98 0.19 -6.97 -4.52
C PRO A 98 0.30 -8.15 -3.57
N ARG A 99 -0.84 -8.81 -3.33
CA ARG A 99 -0.89 -10.11 -2.66
C ARG A 99 -0.78 -11.26 -3.65
#